data_AF-A0A363SYI1-F1
#
_entry.id   AF-A0A363SYI1-F1
#
_cell.length_a   1.000
_cell.length_b   1.000
_cell.length_c   1.000
_cell.angle_alpha   90.00
_cell.angle_beta   90.00
_cell.angle_gamma   90.00
#
_symmetry.space_group_name_H-M   'P 1'
#
loop_
_entity.id
_entity.type
_entity.pdbx_description
1 polymer ?
#
loop_
_entity_poly.entity_id
_entity_poly.type
_entity_poly.pdbx_seq_one_letter_code
_entity_poly.pdbx_strand_id
1 'polypeptide(L)'
;MSTINQFFDSHPQETGYRVSKRNRIIDIFSEWVDEGSFKDWHLLLYPFTNEPLCFFNSNTVNDLLSFLLSHPYLAWEAITIMAPSLNHAISSALMPTPSWNKQDSLSLDSPDHAAEFESIWHPEYQRYSEHVFNHLIKVPLYILGKLYHKDYITPPLSNRVNVLGSNIGTSITLGFDSIVRNSIAHGSADFEIMAIRYRDAESTKTLSSFEFGDLFDELVDTSHGVLIAILLFIAEYLEKPNAPNSSTLPFGVRYLLTIGYASHPSLTIVTMLETHSIGTGFQLNIVCKVKNPSRGAHQYEGLYISWVSAKLFPSYNRYLIEIDSGQPAHSMLAINGNVLSEAIVNSQELTECAKDLIQGALLWYDAPHWKSSLSTFRNIFSARFPELQTQIRAGFEKAGYISPIYKYKIVSIENNSTQSVPRILCYVLLNLKEALSDVVLLSTLKQIIRRLMRVKVKCLGIYGPKGLSRRPSHITVRLSRNQVRLRALKSQSWQSNDLILIAEWSREKRKLFPFYTKNADYIEGSLRVKYNPNLTLRKP
;
A
#
# COMPACT_ATOMS: atom_id res chain seq x y z
N MET A 1 -7.28 23.79 -32.63
CA MET A 1 -7.96 22.86 -31.71
C MET A 1 -6.94 22.43 -30.64
N SER A 2 -7.27 21.59 -29.65
CA SER A 2 -6.27 21.14 -28.67
C SER A 2 -5.36 20.07 -29.27
N THR A 3 -4.05 20.19 -29.06
CA THR A 3 -3.10 19.10 -29.39
C THR A 3 -3.36 17.87 -28.52
N ILE A 4 -2.88 16.69 -28.92
CA ILE A 4 -3.04 15.47 -28.10
C ILE A 4 -2.47 15.64 -26.68
N ASN A 5 -1.31 16.30 -26.56
CA ASN A 5 -0.70 16.60 -25.27
C ASN A 5 -1.56 17.55 -24.45
N GLN A 6 -2.01 18.66 -25.05
CA GLN A 6 -2.88 19.62 -24.37
C GLN A 6 -4.19 18.98 -23.92
N PHE A 7 -4.79 18.11 -24.75
CA PHE A 7 -6.03 17.41 -24.42
C PHE A 7 -5.88 16.57 -23.15
N PHE A 8 -4.86 15.71 -23.07
CA PHE A 8 -4.67 14.84 -21.91
C PHE A 8 -4.09 15.57 -20.70
N ASP A 9 -3.14 16.49 -20.89
CA ASP A 9 -2.54 17.23 -19.78
C ASP A 9 -3.49 18.25 -19.14
N SER A 10 -4.44 18.81 -19.89
CA SER A 10 -5.43 19.75 -19.35
C SER A 10 -6.76 19.11 -18.97
N HIS A 11 -6.92 17.78 -19.17
CA HIS A 11 -8.19 17.11 -18.92
C HIS A 11 -8.59 17.27 -17.43
N PRO A 12 -9.73 17.91 -17.11
CA PRO A 12 -10.04 18.29 -15.73
C PRO A 12 -10.13 17.12 -14.74
N GLN A 13 -10.50 15.94 -15.24
CA GLN A 13 -10.54 14.70 -14.46
C GLN A 13 -9.13 14.24 -14.09
N GLU A 14 -8.20 14.20 -15.05
CA GLU A 14 -6.85 13.70 -14.84
C GLU A 14 -6.00 14.64 -14.00
N THR A 15 -6.21 15.96 -14.14
CA THR A 15 -5.59 16.94 -13.26
C THR A 15 -6.06 16.78 -11.81
N GLY A 16 -7.36 16.57 -11.59
CA GLY A 16 -7.90 16.31 -10.23
C GLY A 16 -7.33 15.03 -9.61
N TYR A 17 -7.22 13.95 -10.40
CA TYR A 17 -6.59 12.72 -9.92
C TYR A 17 -5.10 12.90 -9.63
N ARG A 18 -4.32 13.54 -10.50
CA ARG A 18 -2.89 13.80 -10.25
C ARG A 18 -2.66 14.59 -8.97
N VAL A 19 -3.44 15.64 -8.71
CA VAL A 19 -3.38 16.40 -7.46
C VAL A 19 -3.73 15.52 -6.25
N SER A 20 -4.80 14.73 -6.34
CA SER A 20 -5.16 13.80 -5.25
C SER A 20 -4.05 12.77 -4.97
N LYS A 21 -3.37 12.25 -6.00
CA LYS A 21 -2.27 11.30 -5.84
C LYS A 21 -1.04 11.97 -5.22
N ARG A 22 -0.66 13.14 -5.72
CA ARG A 22 0.42 13.97 -5.15
C ARG A 22 0.22 14.18 -3.66
N ASN A 23 -0.98 14.61 -3.25
CA ASN A 23 -1.27 14.87 -1.85
C ASN A 23 -1.17 13.59 -0.99
N ARG A 24 -1.63 12.44 -1.49
CA ARG A 24 -1.49 11.16 -0.78
C ARG A 24 -0.03 10.72 -0.63
N ILE A 25 0.77 10.92 -1.68
CA ILE A 25 2.21 10.60 -1.64
C ILE A 25 2.89 11.50 -0.62
N ILE A 26 2.67 12.81 -0.67
CA ILE A 26 3.24 13.75 0.32
C ILE A 26 2.78 13.40 1.74
N ASP A 27 1.51 13.01 1.93
CA ASP A 27 1.01 12.66 3.26
C ASP A 27 1.66 11.40 3.85
N ILE A 28 1.94 10.39 3.03
CA ILE A 28 2.50 9.10 3.49
C ILE A 28 4.03 9.12 3.51
N PHE A 29 4.65 9.81 2.56
CA PHE A 29 6.10 9.87 2.37
C PHE A 29 6.69 11.22 2.78
N SER A 30 6.04 11.94 3.70
CA SER A 30 6.45 13.29 4.12
C SER A 30 7.87 13.39 4.69
N GLU A 31 8.45 12.26 5.09
CA GLU A 31 9.84 12.15 5.55
C GLU A 31 10.85 12.32 4.39
N TRP A 32 10.46 11.94 3.17
CA TRP A 32 11.33 11.94 1.98
C TRP A 32 10.84 12.87 0.86
N VAL A 33 9.55 13.18 0.83
CA VAL A 33 8.91 13.99 -0.22
C VAL A 33 8.07 15.08 0.42
N ASP A 34 8.47 16.33 0.19
CA ASP A 34 7.71 17.50 0.64
C ASP A 34 6.98 18.17 -0.53
N GLU A 35 6.16 19.17 -0.22
CA GLU A 35 5.35 19.85 -1.24
C GLU A 35 6.19 20.57 -2.30
N GLY A 36 7.36 21.10 -1.91
CA GLY A 36 8.27 21.84 -2.79
C GLY A 36 9.22 20.95 -3.59
N SER A 37 9.52 19.75 -3.08
CA SER A 37 10.37 18.75 -3.74
C SER A 37 9.58 17.75 -4.58
N PHE A 38 8.24 17.70 -4.45
CA PHE A 38 7.42 16.80 -5.25
C PHE A 38 7.61 17.02 -6.75
N LYS A 39 7.98 15.94 -7.42
CA LYS A 39 8.08 15.86 -8.88
C LYS A 39 7.29 14.67 -9.40
N ASP A 40 6.98 14.75 -10.68
CA ASP A 40 6.23 13.78 -11.46
C ASP A 40 6.75 12.34 -11.34
N TRP A 41 8.07 12.14 -11.21
CA TRP A 41 8.66 10.84 -10.95
C TRP A 41 8.15 10.20 -9.66
N HIS A 42 7.88 10.96 -8.60
CA HIS A 42 7.37 10.43 -7.32
C HIS A 42 6.02 9.72 -7.44
N LEU A 43 5.30 9.85 -8.56
CA LEU A 43 4.09 9.07 -8.82
C LEU A 43 4.35 7.56 -8.82
N LEU A 44 5.59 7.10 -9.00
CA LEU A 44 5.98 5.69 -8.79
C LEU A 44 5.69 5.17 -7.38
N LEU A 45 5.55 6.05 -6.38
CA LEU A 45 5.20 5.70 -4.99
C LEU A 45 3.69 5.52 -4.78
N TYR A 46 2.86 5.94 -5.73
CA TYR A 46 1.40 5.91 -5.58
C TYR A 46 0.83 4.52 -5.19
N PRO A 47 1.31 3.38 -5.72
CA PRO A 47 0.81 2.07 -5.31
C PRO A 47 0.97 1.81 -3.80
N PHE A 48 2.03 2.34 -3.19
CA PHE A 48 2.31 2.25 -1.75
C PHE A 48 1.52 3.25 -0.91
N THR A 49 0.58 4.01 -1.51
CA THR A 49 -0.35 4.86 -0.75
C THR A 49 -1.62 4.12 -0.34
N ASN A 50 -1.81 2.88 -0.80
CA ASN A 50 -3.03 2.10 -0.57
C ASN A 50 -2.70 0.72 0.01
N GLU A 51 -3.62 0.16 0.78
CA GLU A 51 -3.50 -1.19 1.30
C GLU A 51 -3.53 -2.23 0.15
N PRO A 52 -2.77 -3.33 0.27
CA PRO A 52 -1.90 -3.69 1.40
C PRO A 52 -0.44 -3.22 1.26
N LEU A 53 -0.11 -2.45 0.21
CA LEU A 53 1.27 -2.04 -0.08
C LEU A 53 1.74 -0.86 0.78
N CYS A 54 0.83 -0.16 1.45
CA CYS A 54 1.16 1.02 2.27
C CYS A 54 1.89 0.74 3.58
N PHE A 55 2.14 -0.52 3.92
CA PHE A 55 2.91 -0.89 5.10
C PHE A 55 4.37 -1.10 4.70
N PHE A 56 5.27 -0.38 5.35
CA PHE A 56 6.71 -0.44 5.11
C PHE A 56 7.47 -0.01 6.38
N ASN A 57 8.73 -0.43 6.48
CA ASN A 57 9.62 -0.05 7.57
C ASN A 57 10.45 1.19 7.19
N SER A 58 10.21 2.33 7.84
CA SER A 58 10.93 3.59 7.55
C SER A 58 12.44 3.50 7.80
N ASN A 59 12.89 2.74 8.79
CA ASN A 59 14.33 2.57 9.04
C ASN A 59 14.99 1.83 7.88
N THR A 60 14.33 0.82 7.33
CA THR A 60 14.80 0.14 6.10
C THR A 60 14.92 1.13 4.94
N VAL A 61 13.93 2.02 4.76
CA VAL A 61 13.97 3.04 3.71
C VAL A 61 15.16 3.97 3.92
N ASN A 62 15.33 4.50 5.14
CA ASN A 62 16.39 5.45 5.49
C ASN A 62 17.80 4.87 5.34
N ASP A 63 18.04 3.67 5.87
CA ASP A 63 19.34 3.01 5.82
C ASP A 63 19.73 2.69 4.37
N LEU A 64 18.80 2.12 3.60
CA LEU A 64 19.07 1.78 2.21
C LEU A 64 19.17 3.02 1.32
N LEU A 65 18.28 3.99 1.45
CA LEU A 65 18.31 5.21 0.62
C LEU A 65 19.62 5.97 0.84
N SER A 66 20.06 6.10 2.09
CA SER A 66 21.36 6.71 2.42
C SER A 66 22.53 5.95 1.78
N PHE A 67 22.48 4.62 1.79
CA PHE A 67 23.48 3.78 1.12
C PHE A 67 23.48 3.94 -0.42
N LEU A 68 22.31 4.03 -1.06
CA LEU A 68 22.20 4.25 -2.50
C LEU A 68 22.70 5.66 -2.89
N LEU A 69 22.33 6.69 -2.12
CA LEU A 69 22.72 8.08 -2.38
C LEU A 69 24.21 8.34 -2.16
N SER A 70 24.88 7.56 -1.31
CA SER A 70 26.34 7.63 -1.16
C SER A 70 27.11 6.99 -2.33
N HIS A 71 26.45 6.17 -3.16
CA HIS A 71 27.06 5.48 -4.30
C HIS A 71 26.21 5.59 -5.59
N PRO A 72 25.85 6.80 -6.04
CA PRO A 72 24.76 6.99 -7.01
C PRO A 72 25.05 6.36 -8.39
N TYR A 73 26.30 6.41 -8.86
CA TYR A 73 26.68 5.78 -10.14
C TYR A 73 26.59 4.25 -10.08
N LEU A 74 27.10 3.64 -9.00
CA LEU A 74 27.03 2.19 -8.79
C LEU A 74 25.58 1.74 -8.54
N ALA A 75 24.78 2.56 -7.86
CA ALA A 75 23.36 2.28 -7.63
C ALA A 75 22.58 2.26 -8.94
N TRP A 76 22.80 3.24 -9.83
CA TRP A 76 22.18 3.25 -11.14
C TRP A 76 22.65 2.07 -12.02
N GLU A 77 23.94 1.77 -12.02
CA GLU A 77 24.50 0.59 -12.69
C GLU A 77 23.86 -0.70 -12.17
N ALA A 78 23.74 -0.84 -10.85
CA ALA A 78 23.11 -1.99 -10.21
C ALA A 78 21.64 -2.14 -10.63
N ILE A 79 20.86 -1.05 -10.64
CA ILE A 79 19.45 -1.06 -11.08
C ILE A 79 19.33 -1.51 -12.54
N THR A 80 20.25 -1.06 -13.39
CA THR A 80 20.26 -1.40 -14.82
C THR A 80 20.61 -2.87 -15.04
N ILE A 81 21.69 -3.36 -14.42
CA ILE A 81 22.16 -4.75 -14.58
C ILE A 81 21.20 -5.73 -13.89
N MET A 82 20.65 -5.36 -12.73
CA MET A 82 19.66 -6.16 -11.99
C MET A 82 18.22 -5.94 -12.47
N ALA A 83 17.99 -5.26 -13.60
CA ALA A 83 16.66 -4.99 -14.13
C ALA A 83 15.76 -6.24 -14.23
N PRO A 84 16.24 -7.42 -14.69
CA PRO A 84 15.42 -8.64 -14.69
C PRO A 84 14.98 -9.06 -13.29
N SER A 85 15.89 -8.94 -12.30
CA SER A 85 15.55 -9.28 -10.91
C SER A 85 14.57 -8.29 -10.31
N LEU A 86 14.75 -6.98 -10.57
CA LEU A 86 13.81 -5.94 -10.13
C LEU A 86 12.42 -6.10 -10.76
N ASN A 87 12.36 -6.42 -12.05
CA ASN A 87 11.10 -6.68 -12.74
C ASN A 87 10.35 -7.85 -12.10
N HIS A 88 11.06 -8.94 -11.81
CA HIS A 88 10.49 -10.10 -11.13
C HIS A 88 9.99 -9.75 -9.72
N ALA A 89 10.78 -9.01 -8.95
CA ALA A 89 10.41 -8.59 -7.60
C ALA A 89 9.17 -7.69 -7.58
N ILE A 90 9.13 -6.67 -8.46
CA ILE A 90 8.01 -5.73 -8.54
C ILE A 90 6.74 -6.47 -8.99
N SER A 91 6.82 -7.28 -10.04
CA SER A 91 5.69 -8.09 -10.52
C SER A 91 5.17 -9.00 -9.41
N SER A 92 6.09 -9.69 -8.73
CA SER A 92 5.76 -10.56 -7.61
C SER A 92 5.10 -9.77 -6.47
N ALA A 93 5.61 -8.61 -6.07
CA ALA A 93 5.05 -7.80 -4.99
C ALA A 93 3.65 -7.25 -5.31
N LEU A 94 3.40 -6.86 -6.56
CA LEU A 94 2.14 -6.26 -7.00
C LEU A 94 1.05 -7.28 -7.32
N MET A 95 1.40 -8.57 -7.46
CA MET A 95 0.43 -9.61 -7.75
C MET A 95 -0.57 -9.76 -6.57
N PRO A 96 -1.89 -9.63 -6.81
CA PRO A 96 -2.88 -9.84 -5.76
C PRO A 96 -2.87 -11.28 -5.27
N THR A 97 -2.92 -11.46 -3.95
CA THR A 97 -2.89 -12.80 -3.33
C THR A 97 -3.97 -12.94 -2.25
N PRO A 98 -4.34 -14.18 -1.86
CA PRO A 98 -5.38 -14.41 -0.85
C PRO A 98 -5.09 -13.75 0.51
N SER A 99 -3.81 -13.56 0.86
CA SER A 99 -3.38 -12.93 2.11
C SER A 99 -3.79 -11.45 2.21
N TRP A 100 -3.96 -10.77 1.08
CA TRP A 100 -4.26 -9.33 1.04
C TRP A 100 -5.59 -8.99 1.68
N ASN A 101 -6.57 -9.90 1.60
CA ASN A 101 -7.90 -9.72 2.19
C ASN A 101 -7.97 -10.24 3.64
N LYS A 102 -6.86 -10.75 4.19
CA LYS A 102 -6.80 -11.33 5.54
C LYS A 102 -5.94 -10.46 6.44
N GLN A 103 -6.53 -9.40 6.98
CA GLN A 103 -5.85 -8.53 7.95
C GLN A 103 -6.16 -8.88 9.41
N ASP A 104 -7.07 -9.83 9.66
CA ASP A 104 -7.36 -10.30 11.02
C ASP A 104 -6.23 -11.15 11.59
N SER A 105 -6.29 -11.40 12.92
CA SER A 105 -5.31 -12.20 13.65
C SER A 105 -5.26 -13.63 13.13
N LEU A 106 -4.04 -14.15 12.96
CA LEU A 106 -3.80 -15.56 12.65
C LEU A 106 -4.08 -16.42 13.88
N SER A 107 -4.83 -17.49 13.70
CA SER A 107 -5.16 -18.46 14.77
C SER A 107 -4.72 -19.86 14.35
N LEU A 108 -4.49 -20.75 15.31
CA LEU A 108 -4.30 -22.19 15.11
C LEU A 108 -5.31 -23.01 15.93
N ASP A 109 -6.43 -22.40 16.30
CA ASP A 109 -7.43 -23.01 17.20
C ASP A 109 -8.26 -24.11 16.53
N SER A 110 -8.13 -24.29 15.20
CA SER A 110 -8.90 -25.26 14.42
C SER A 110 -8.06 -25.88 13.30
N PRO A 111 -8.40 -27.10 12.85
CA PRO A 111 -7.74 -27.73 11.69
C PRO A 111 -7.82 -26.88 10.41
N ASP A 112 -8.92 -26.16 10.19
CA ASP A 112 -9.09 -25.27 9.04
C ASP A 112 -8.03 -24.15 9.02
N HIS A 113 -7.59 -23.71 10.20
CA HIS A 113 -6.53 -22.71 10.29
C HIS A 113 -5.16 -23.29 9.92
N ALA A 114 -4.85 -24.54 10.28
CA ALA A 114 -3.61 -25.18 9.83
C ALA A 114 -3.58 -25.31 8.29
N ALA A 115 -4.70 -25.72 7.69
CA ALA A 115 -4.84 -25.75 6.23
C ALA A 115 -4.68 -24.35 5.59
N GLU A 116 -5.12 -23.29 6.29
CA GLU A 116 -4.91 -21.91 5.86
C GLU A 116 -3.41 -21.52 5.87
N PHE A 117 -2.65 -21.96 6.86
CA PHE A 117 -1.20 -21.74 6.89
C PHE A 117 -0.51 -22.40 5.70
N GLU A 118 -0.83 -23.65 5.40
CA GLU A 118 -0.24 -24.39 4.29
C GLU A 118 -0.64 -23.83 2.91
N SER A 119 -1.88 -23.37 2.76
CA SER A 119 -2.41 -22.93 1.45
C SER A 119 -2.25 -21.44 1.17
N ILE A 120 -2.07 -20.61 2.20
CA ILE A 120 -1.98 -19.15 2.08
C ILE A 120 -0.68 -18.63 2.69
N TRP A 121 -0.50 -18.78 4.00
CA TRP A 121 0.53 -18.02 4.71
C TRP A 121 1.97 -18.48 4.45
N HIS A 122 2.22 -19.79 4.44
CA HIS A 122 3.53 -20.36 4.12
C HIS A 122 3.93 -20.07 2.66
N PRO A 123 3.08 -20.31 1.64
CA PRO A 123 3.38 -19.91 0.26
C PRO A 123 3.65 -18.41 0.11
N GLU A 124 2.93 -17.56 0.84
CA GLU A 124 3.11 -16.11 0.81
C GLU A 124 4.43 -15.67 1.45
N TYR A 125 4.81 -16.27 2.58
CA TYR A 125 6.13 -16.04 3.19
C TYR A 125 7.26 -16.48 2.24
N GLN A 126 7.09 -17.62 1.56
CA GLN A 126 8.03 -18.09 0.55
C GLN A 126 8.09 -17.15 -0.66
N ARG A 127 6.95 -16.67 -1.15
CA ARG A 127 6.89 -15.68 -2.25
C ARG A 127 7.66 -14.42 -1.89
N TYR A 128 7.43 -13.86 -0.70
CA TYR A 128 8.14 -12.65 -0.27
C TYR A 128 9.63 -12.91 -0.06
N SER A 129 10.02 -13.99 0.61
CA SER A 129 11.43 -14.29 0.84
C SER A 129 12.20 -14.57 -0.47
N GLU A 130 11.63 -15.36 -1.38
CA GLU A 130 12.32 -15.84 -2.59
C GLU A 130 12.16 -14.94 -3.82
N HIS A 131 10.96 -14.43 -4.06
CA HIS A 131 10.63 -13.75 -5.31
C HIS A 131 10.64 -12.23 -5.16
N VAL A 132 10.35 -11.70 -3.98
CA VAL A 132 10.38 -10.25 -3.72
C VAL A 132 11.73 -9.87 -3.09
N PHE A 133 11.90 -10.16 -1.81
CA PHE A 133 13.03 -9.72 -0.99
C PHE A 133 14.39 -10.12 -1.60
N ASN A 134 14.60 -11.42 -1.83
CA ASN A 134 15.81 -11.98 -2.43
C ASN A 134 16.22 -11.31 -3.75
N HIS A 135 15.25 -10.86 -4.55
CA HIS A 135 15.51 -10.20 -5.83
C HIS A 135 15.77 -8.71 -5.67
N LEU A 136 15.09 -8.02 -4.75
CA LEU A 136 15.33 -6.62 -4.44
C LEU A 136 16.72 -6.40 -3.84
N ILE A 137 17.15 -7.24 -2.90
CA ILE A 137 18.43 -7.07 -2.21
C ILE A 137 19.65 -7.27 -3.12
N LYS A 138 19.48 -7.81 -4.33
CA LYS A 138 20.58 -7.93 -5.29
C LYS A 138 21.15 -6.56 -5.70
N VAL A 139 20.34 -5.49 -5.65
CA VAL A 139 20.82 -4.12 -5.94
C VAL A 139 21.89 -3.68 -4.92
N PRO A 140 21.61 -3.60 -3.60
CA PRO A 140 22.65 -3.24 -2.64
C PRO A 140 23.82 -4.24 -2.60
N LEU A 141 23.57 -5.54 -2.81
CA LEU A 141 24.63 -6.55 -2.86
C LEU A 141 25.57 -6.37 -4.04
N TYR A 142 25.06 -5.95 -5.21
CA TYR A 142 25.89 -5.62 -6.37
C TYR A 142 26.85 -4.47 -6.04
N ILE A 143 26.34 -3.40 -5.41
CA ILE A 143 27.13 -2.24 -5.02
C ILE A 143 28.24 -2.68 -4.04
N LEU A 144 27.90 -3.42 -2.99
CA LEU A 144 28.89 -3.97 -2.05
C LEU A 144 29.92 -4.86 -2.76
N GLY A 145 29.48 -5.68 -3.72
CA GLY A 145 30.38 -6.55 -4.47
C GLY A 145 31.40 -5.77 -5.29
N LYS A 146 31.00 -4.63 -5.86
CA LYS A 146 31.89 -3.70 -6.55
C LYS A 146 32.85 -2.98 -5.60
N LEU A 147 32.36 -2.51 -4.46
CA LEU A 147 33.16 -1.80 -3.47
C LEU A 147 34.24 -2.69 -2.83
N TYR A 148 33.93 -3.96 -2.59
CA TYR A 148 34.83 -4.90 -1.91
C TYR A 148 35.47 -5.94 -2.85
N HIS A 149 35.24 -5.84 -4.16
CA HIS A 149 35.74 -6.78 -5.16
C HIS A 149 35.42 -8.26 -4.85
N LYS A 150 34.18 -8.53 -4.41
CA LYS A 150 33.69 -9.86 -4.01
C LYS A 150 32.33 -10.14 -4.63
N ASP A 151 32.03 -11.42 -4.84
CA ASP A 151 30.68 -11.83 -5.24
C ASP A 151 29.79 -12.03 -4.01
N TYR A 152 28.78 -11.17 -3.88
CA TYR A 152 27.75 -11.26 -2.87
C TYR A 152 26.36 -11.59 -3.45
N ILE A 153 26.24 -11.89 -4.75
CA ILE A 153 24.95 -12.17 -5.40
C ILE A 153 24.68 -13.66 -5.50
N THR A 154 25.71 -14.45 -5.84
CA THR A 154 25.59 -15.91 -6.02
C THR A 154 25.44 -16.72 -4.71
N PRO A 155 26.02 -16.31 -3.56
CA PRO A 155 25.89 -17.08 -2.31
C PRO A 155 24.44 -17.35 -1.88
N PRO A 156 24.20 -18.35 -1.00
CA PRO A 156 22.89 -18.63 -0.44
C PRO A 156 22.23 -17.39 0.19
N LEU A 157 20.90 -17.34 0.18
CA LEU A 157 20.14 -16.18 0.64
C LEU A 157 20.48 -15.78 2.09
N SER A 158 20.66 -16.75 2.99
CA SER A 158 21.08 -16.48 4.38
C SER A 158 22.40 -15.70 4.46
N ASN A 159 23.40 -16.09 3.67
CA ASN A 159 24.69 -15.38 3.62
C ASN A 159 24.51 -13.97 3.07
N ARG A 160 23.67 -13.80 2.06
CA ARG A 160 23.37 -12.49 1.48
C ARG A 160 22.72 -11.54 2.49
N VAL A 161 21.76 -12.05 3.27
CA VAL A 161 21.11 -11.29 4.33
C VAL A 161 22.12 -10.89 5.43
N ASN A 162 23.00 -11.81 5.84
CA ASN A 162 24.05 -11.51 6.83
C ASN A 162 25.03 -10.42 6.35
N VAL A 163 25.37 -10.41 5.06
CA VAL A 163 26.22 -9.36 4.46
C VAL A 163 25.52 -8.00 4.51
N LEU A 164 24.23 -7.91 4.22
CA LEU A 164 23.48 -6.65 4.31
C LEU A 164 23.41 -6.13 5.74
N GLY A 165 23.09 -7.02 6.70
CA GLY A 165 23.01 -6.68 8.12
C GLY A 165 24.30 -6.06 8.65
N SER A 166 25.44 -6.61 8.24
CA SER A 166 26.76 -6.15 8.68
C SER A 166 27.27 -4.87 8.00
N ASN A 167 26.80 -4.55 6.79
CA ASN A 167 27.37 -3.46 5.98
C ASN A 167 26.43 -2.25 5.81
N ILE A 168 25.12 -2.45 5.87
CA ILE A 168 24.11 -1.38 5.67
C ILE A 168 23.35 -1.15 6.97
N GLY A 169 22.88 -2.22 7.62
CA GLY A 169 22.16 -2.15 8.90
C GLY A 169 21.23 -3.34 9.09
N THR A 170 20.81 -3.61 10.33
CA THR A 170 19.90 -4.73 10.63
C THR A 170 18.45 -4.46 10.22
N SER A 171 18.09 -3.21 9.95
CA SER A 171 16.74 -2.84 9.52
C SER A 171 16.37 -3.44 8.15
N ILE A 172 17.33 -3.67 7.25
CA ILE A 172 17.12 -4.27 5.92
C ILE A 172 16.98 -5.81 5.99
N THR A 173 17.17 -6.43 7.15
CA THR A 173 17.15 -7.89 7.30
C THR A 173 15.95 -8.42 8.08
N LEU A 174 15.03 -7.54 8.52
CA LEU A 174 13.91 -7.92 9.40
C LEU A 174 12.93 -8.88 8.70
N GLY A 175 12.29 -9.73 9.51
CA GLY A 175 11.33 -10.75 9.04
C GLY A 175 11.91 -11.94 8.26
N PHE A 176 13.16 -11.88 7.77
CA PHE A 176 13.80 -13.02 7.13
C PHE A 176 14.34 -14.00 8.15
N ASP A 177 13.89 -15.26 8.09
CA ASP A 177 14.41 -16.36 8.89
C ASP A 177 14.69 -17.57 8.00
N SER A 178 15.96 -17.98 7.93
CA SER A 178 16.38 -19.08 7.07
C SER A 178 15.78 -20.41 7.47
N ILE A 179 15.59 -20.67 8.77
CA ILE A 179 15.04 -21.93 9.28
C ILE A 179 13.58 -22.04 8.85
N VAL A 180 12.78 -20.99 9.09
CA VAL A 180 11.37 -20.94 8.70
C VAL A 180 11.23 -21.06 7.18
N ARG A 181 11.99 -20.28 6.42
CA ARG A 181 11.99 -20.34 4.95
C ARG A 181 12.32 -21.74 4.44
N ASN A 182 13.41 -22.35 4.91
CA ASN A 182 13.86 -23.66 4.43
C ASN A 182 12.86 -24.75 4.81
N SER A 183 12.34 -24.70 6.03
CA SER A 183 11.33 -25.63 6.51
C SER A 183 10.07 -25.59 5.64
N ILE A 184 9.58 -24.39 5.30
CA ILE A 184 8.43 -24.22 4.40
C ILE A 184 8.75 -24.78 3.00
N ALA A 185 9.90 -24.42 2.44
CA ALA A 185 10.28 -24.84 1.09
C ALA A 185 10.43 -26.37 0.94
N HIS A 186 10.79 -27.07 2.03
CA HIS A 186 10.96 -28.52 2.05
C HIS A 186 9.76 -29.28 2.64
N GLY A 187 8.69 -28.59 3.06
CA GLY A 187 7.51 -29.22 3.68
C GLY A 187 7.76 -29.76 5.09
N SER A 188 8.75 -29.22 5.80
CA SER A 188 9.19 -29.63 7.14
C SER A 188 8.59 -28.76 8.24
N ALA A 189 7.31 -28.43 8.14
CA ALA A 189 6.55 -27.67 9.15
C ALA A 189 5.50 -28.58 9.80
N ASP A 190 5.53 -28.71 11.12
CA ASP A 190 4.52 -29.44 11.89
C ASP A 190 3.63 -28.47 12.68
N PHE A 191 2.33 -28.73 12.69
CA PHE A 191 1.39 -27.96 13.49
C PHE A 191 1.15 -28.66 14.84
N GLU A 192 1.41 -27.93 15.91
CA GLU A 192 1.14 -28.32 17.30
C GLU A 192 0.02 -27.45 17.88
N ILE A 193 -0.47 -27.80 19.07
CA ILE A 193 -1.47 -26.98 19.77
C ILE A 193 -0.88 -25.59 20.01
N MET A 194 -1.43 -24.58 19.32
CA MET A 194 -1.03 -23.16 19.39
C MET A 194 0.38 -22.83 18.86
N ALA A 195 1.04 -23.76 18.16
CA ALA A 195 2.40 -23.56 17.68
C ALA A 195 2.66 -24.23 16.33
N ILE A 196 3.69 -23.76 15.64
CA ILE A 196 4.21 -24.29 14.38
C ILE A 196 5.69 -24.58 14.61
N ARG A 197 6.08 -25.84 14.42
CA ARG A 197 7.47 -26.27 14.51
C ARG A 197 8.07 -26.37 13.12
N TYR A 198 9.10 -25.56 12.88
CA TYR A 198 9.88 -25.53 11.64
C TYR A 198 11.18 -26.32 11.86
N ARG A 199 11.48 -27.29 10.98
CA ARG A 199 12.71 -28.09 11.04
C ARG A 199 13.55 -27.88 9.78
N ASP A 200 14.77 -27.38 9.98
CA ASP A 200 15.84 -27.36 9.00
C ASP A 200 16.94 -28.36 9.45
N ALA A 201 17.79 -28.85 8.54
CA ALA A 201 18.63 -30.04 8.71
C ALA A 201 19.28 -30.22 10.10
N GLU A 202 19.74 -29.14 10.73
CA GLU A 202 20.40 -29.15 12.05
C GLU A 202 19.71 -28.27 13.10
N SER A 203 18.59 -27.61 12.77
CA SER A 203 17.98 -26.61 13.65
C SER A 203 16.45 -26.67 13.66
N THR A 204 15.87 -26.33 14.80
CA THR A 204 14.41 -26.27 14.95
C THR A 204 14.00 -24.92 15.50
N LYS A 205 12.91 -24.39 14.98
CA LYS A 205 12.31 -23.14 15.47
C LYS A 205 10.83 -23.38 15.70
N THR A 206 10.33 -23.00 16.87
CA THR A 206 8.89 -23.09 17.17
C THR A 206 8.34 -21.69 17.29
N LEU A 207 7.27 -21.39 16.55
CA LEU A 207 6.58 -20.11 16.57
C LEU A 207 5.09 -20.33 16.82
N SER A 208 4.47 -19.49 17.63
CA SER A 208 3.01 -19.34 17.65
C SER A 208 2.49 -18.72 16.34
N SER A 209 1.18 -18.79 16.10
CA SER A 209 0.55 -18.14 14.94
C SER A 209 0.79 -16.62 14.91
N PHE A 210 0.84 -16.00 16.09
CA PHE A 210 1.13 -14.58 16.24
C PHE A 210 2.58 -14.26 15.89
N GLU A 211 3.54 -15.02 16.42
CA GLU A 211 4.96 -14.79 16.13
C GLU A 211 5.29 -15.01 14.65
N PHE A 212 4.65 -15.99 13.99
CA PHE A 212 4.76 -16.12 12.54
C PHE A 212 4.15 -14.91 11.81
N GLY A 213 2.98 -14.44 12.26
CA GLY A 213 2.32 -13.27 11.68
C GLY A 213 3.19 -12.02 11.75
N ASP A 214 3.84 -11.78 12.88
CA ASP A 214 4.78 -10.68 13.07
C ASP A 214 6.03 -10.86 12.18
N LEU A 215 6.61 -12.07 12.13
CA LEU A 215 7.74 -12.40 11.24
C LEU A 215 7.42 -12.14 9.76
N PHE A 216 6.22 -12.56 9.31
CA PHE A 216 5.76 -12.33 7.94
C PHE A 216 5.54 -10.84 7.66
N ASP A 217 4.90 -10.12 8.57
CA ASP A 217 4.64 -8.69 8.42
C ASP A 217 5.92 -7.88 8.33
N GLU A 218 6.91 -8.19 9.17
CA GLU A 218 8.23 -7.58 9.11
C GLU A 218 8.90 -7.83 7.74
N LEU A 219 8.82 -9.05 7.20
CA LEU A 219 9.43 -9.38 5.91
C LEU A 219 8.77 -8.59 4.78
N VAL A 220 7.44 -8.46 4.80
CA VAL A 220 6.68 -7.68 3.83
C VAL A 220 7.05 -6.19 3.94
N ASP A 221 7.08 -5.66 5.16
CA ASP A 221 7.34 -4.24 5.41
C ASP A 221 8.78 -3.85 5.06
N THR A 222 9.74 -4.73 5.35
CA THR A 222 11.14 -4.59 4.93
C THR A 222 11.25 -4.70 3.40
N SER A 223 10.56 -5.64 2.76
CA SER A 223 10.56 -5.76 1.30
C SER A 223 10.01 -4.51 0.60
N HIS A 224 8.89 -3.98 1.11
CA HIS A 224 8.34 -2.71 0.61
C HIS A 224 9.29 -1.54 0.89
N GLY A 225 9.89 -1.48 2.09
CA GLY A 225 10.88 -0.46 2.43
C GLY A 225 12.10 -0.45 1.50
N VAL A 226 12.64 -1.64 1.18
CA VAL A 226 13.73 -1.78 0.21
C VAL A 226 13.31 -1.27 -1.18
N LEU A 227 12.13 -1.66 -1.65
CA LEU A 227 11.62 -1.21 -2.95
C LEU A 227 11.39 0.30 -2.96
N ILE A 228 10.77 0.87 -1.92
CA ILE A 228 10.53 2.31 -1.77
C ILE A 228 11.85 3.10 -1.79
N ALA A 229 12.90 2.62 -1.12
CA ALA A 229 14.22 3.28 -1.16
C ALA A 229 14.82 3.29 -2.58
N ILE A 230 14.75 2.17 -3.31
CA ILE A 230 15.20 2.10 -4.72
C ILE A 230 14.40 3.09 -5.59
N LEU A 231 13.10 3.15 -5.36
CA LEU A 231 12.14 4.01 -6.05
C LEU A 231 12.39 5.51 -5.78
N LEU A 232 12.64 5.89 -4.54
CA LEU A 232 13.05 7.24 -4.14
C LEU A 232 14.39 7.63 -4.76
N PHE A 233 15.37 6.72 -4.74
CA PHE A 233 16.66 6.93 -5.41
C PHE A 233 16.47 7.19 -6.91
N ILE A 234 15.63 6.40 -7.60
CA ILE A 234 15.34 6.60 -9.04
C ILE A 234 14.71 7.98 -9.27
N ALA A 235 13.73 8.37 -8.45
CA ALA A 235 13.08 9.68 -8.58
C ALA A 235 14.09 10.82 -8.46
N GLU A 236 14.98 10.78 -7.48
CA GLU A 236 16.02 11.80 -7.28
C GLU A 236 17.10 11.77 -8.37
N TYR A 237 17.51 10.58 -8.82
CA TYR A 237 18.58 10.43 -9.80
C TYR A 237 18.17 10.88 -11.20
N LEU A 238 16.91 10.62 -11.60
CA LEU A 238 16.38 11.00 -12.92
C LEU A 238 16.20 12.51 -13.11
N GLU A 239 16.32 13.29 -12.04
CA GLU A 239 16.19 14.75 -12.10
C GLU A 239 17.53 15.45 -12.41
N LYS A 240 18.64 14.70 -12.42
CA LYS A 240 19.96 15.26 -12.69
C LYS A 240 20.10 15.59 -14.18
N PRO A 241 20.84 16.66 -14.56
CA PRO A 241 20.96 17.09 -15.97
C PRO A 241 21.48 16.02 -16.94
N ASN A 242 22.25 15.06 -16.43
CA ASN A 242 22.83 13.95 -17.18
C ASN A 242 22.12 12.61 -16.87
N ALA A 243 20.86 12.69 -16.43
CA ALA A 243 20.09 11.51 -16.15
C ALA A 243 19.93 10.64 -17.41
N PRO A 244 19.99 9.32 -17.25
CA PRO A 244 19.72 8.38 -18.33
C PRO A 244 18.27 8.49 -18.82
N ASN A 245 18.06 8.13 -20.08
CA ASN A 245 16.73 8.15 -20.69
C ASN A 245 15.76 7.24 -19.91
N SER A 246 14.53 7.71 -19.67
CA SER A 246 13.47 6.95 -19.00
C SER A 246 13.17 5.60 -19.66
N SER A 247 13.46 5.45 -20.95
CA SER A 247 13.35 4.17 -21.67
C SER A 247 14.28 3.08 -21.14
N THR A 248 15.36 3.44 -20.43
CA THR A 248 16.31 2.50 -19.83
C THR A 248 15.86 1.96 -18.47
N LEU A 249 14.76 2.48 -17.91
CA LEU A 249 14.23 2.01 -16.64
C LEU A 249 13.79 0.55 -16.72
N PRO A 250 14.04 -0.24 -15.66
CA PRO A 250 13.48 -1.58 -15.55
C PRO A 250 11.97 -1.57 -15.81
N PHE A 251 11.48 -2.55 -16.58
CA PHE A 251 10.06 -2.64 -16.95
C PHE A 251 9.11 -2.56 -15.74
N GLY A 252 9.46 -3.19 -14.61
CA GLY A 252 8.67 -3.10 -13.38
C GLY A 252 8.55 -1.67 -12.83
N VAL A 253 9.61 -0.86 -12.96
CA VAL A 253 9.57 0.56 -12.57
C VAL A 253 8.71 1.36 -13.55
N ARG A 254 8.83 1.07 -14.85
CA ARG A 254 7.97 1.66 -15.89
C ARG A 254 6.49 1.34 -15.67
N TYR A 255 6.20 0.12 -15.23
CA TYR A 255 4.87 -0.32 -14.83
C TYR A 255 4.34 0.48 -13.63
N LEU A 256 5.11 0.59 -12.54
CA LEU A 256 4.74 1.37 -11.36
C LEU A 256 4.45 2.83 -11.71
N LEU A 257 5.27 3.44 -12.56
CA LEU A 257 5.06 4.82 -12.99
C LEU A 257 3.79 4.96 -13.83
N THR A 258 3.52 4.02 -14.74
CA THR A 258 2.27 4.01 -15.53
C THR A 258 1.05 3.88 -14.61
N ILE A 259 1.10 3.01 -13.59
CA ILE A 259 0.04 2.95 -12.55
C ILE A 259 -0.10 4.30 -11.85
N GLY A 260 1.03 4.88 -11.42
CA GLY A 260 1.09 6.17 -10.74
C GLY A 260 0.43 7.28 -11.52
N TYR A 261 0.67 7.36 -12.83
CA TYR A 261 0.04 8.35 -13.70
C TYR A 261 -1.40 8.04 -14.04
N ALA A 262 -1.69 6.84 -14.55
CA ALA A 262 -2.95 6.55 -15.21
C ALA A 262 -4.04 5.98 -14.28
N SER A 263 -3.70 5.23 -13.22
CA SER A 263 -4.73 4.55 -12.42
C SER A 263 -5.51 5.50 -11.52
N HIS A 264 -6.84 5.41 -11.47
CA HIS A 264 -7.72 6.21 -10.62
C HIS A 264 -8.94 5.40 -10.17
N PRO A 265 -9.85 5.91 -9.31
CA PRO A 265 -10.95 5.13 -8.75
C PRO A 265 -11.88 4.43 -9.76
N SER A 266 -11.89 4.83 -11.03
CA SER A 266 -12.66 4.21 -12.11
C SER A 266 -11.82 3.46 -13.16
N LEU A 267 -10.50 3.53 -13.08
CA LEU A 267 -9.55 2.84 -13.95
C LEU A 267 -8.43 2.22 -13.10
N THR A 268 -8.28 0.90 -13.13
CA THR A 268 -7.18 0.22 -12.45
C THR A 268 -6.38 -0.59 -13.45
N ILE A 269 -5.10 -0.30 -13.61
CA ILE A 269 -4.21 -1.18 -14.38
C ILE A 269 -3.93 -2.42 -13.53
N VAL A 270 -4.22 -3.60 -14.09
CA VAL A 270 -4.08 -4.90 -13.42
C VAL A 270 -2.71 -5.50 -13.70
N THR A 271 -2.26 -5.46 -14.95
CA THR A 271 -0.95 -5.95 -15.35
C THR A 271 -0.51 -5.35 -16.68
N MET A 272 0.78 -5.40 -16.95
CA MET A 272 1.41 -4.98 -18.20
C MET A 272 2.42 -6.05 -18.64
N LEU A 273 2.49 -6.31 -19.95
CA LEU A 273 3.41 -7.29 -20.53
C LEU A 273 3.98 -6.79 -21.85
N GLU A 274 5.31 -6.79 -21.98
CA GLU A 274 5.99 -6.56 -23.25
C GLU A 274 6.02 -7.85 -24.07
N THR A 275 5.65 -7.74 -25.35
CA THR A 275 5.70 -8.85 -26.30
C THR A 275 6.30 -8.37 -27.61
N HIS A 276 6.84 -9.31 -28.39
CA HIS A 276 7.27 -9.04 -29.75
C HIS A 276 6.45 -9.94 -30.69
N SER A 277 5.69 -9.33 -31.60
CA SER A 277 4.83 -10.07 -32.53
C SER A 277 5.26 -9.84 -33.97
N ILE A 278 5.20 -10.91 -34.77
CA ILE A 278 5.52 -10.87 -36.20
C ILE A 278 4.53 -9.91 -36.89
N GLY A 279 5.07 -8.90 -37.57
CA GLY A 279 4.28 -7.89 -38.31
C GLY A 279 3.91 -6.62 -37.53
N THR A 280 3.88 -6.65 -36.19
CA THR A 280 3.55 -5.46 -35.37
C THR A 280 4.72 -4.94 -34.55
N GLY A 281 5.84 -5.68 -34.49
CA GLY A 281 7.04 -5.27 -33.75
C GLY A 281 6.86 -5.36 -32.24
N PHE A 282 7.46 -4.41 -31.52
CA PHE A 282 7.44 -4.34 -30.07
C PHE A 282 6.08 -3.81 -29.57
N GLN A 283 5.38 -4.63 -28.79
CA GLN A 283 4.01 -4.38 -28.35
C GLN A 283 3.91 -4.39 -26.82
N LEU A 284 3.21 -3.40 -26.27
CA LEU A 284 2.83 -3.35 -24.87
C LEU A 284 1.39 -3.80 -24.69
N ASN A 285 1.19 -4.90 -23.98
CA ASN A 285 -0.13 -5.39 -23.59
C ASN A 285 -0.47 -4.87 -22.20
N ILE A 286 -1.66 -4.32 -22.03
CA ILE A 286 -2.12 -3.73 -20.78
C ILE A 286 -3.50 -4.28 -20.48
N VAL A 287 -3.65 -4.91 -19.32
CA VAL A 287 -4.94 -5.34 -18.81
C VAL A 287 -5.39 -4.32 -17.77
N CYS A 288 -6.59 -3.77 -17.93
CA CYS A 288 -7.14 -2.80 -16.99
C CYS A 288 -8.61 -3.08 -16.67
N LYS A 289 -9.05 -2.58 -15.52
CA LYS A 289 -10.43 -2.60 -15.06
C LYS A 289 -11.03 -1.21 -15.18
N VAL A 290 -12.13 -1.07 -15.93
CA VAL A 290 -12.85 0.19 -16.11
C VAL A 290 -14.26 0.06 -15.56
N LYS A 291 -14.61 0.92 -14.60
CA LYS A 291 -15.94 0.86 -13.95
C LYS A 291 -17.08 1.36 -14.85
N ASN A 292 -16.79 2.18 -15.85
CA ASN A 292 -17.79 2.73 -16.77
C ASN A 292 -17.87 1.87 -18.04
N PRO A 293 -18.97 1.11 -18.27
CA PRO A 293 -19.09 0.20 -19.40
C PRO A 293 -19.49 0.90 -20.71
N SER A 294 -19.26 2.20 -20.87
CA SER A 294 -19.54 2.93 -22.12
C SER A 294 -18.36 2.84 -23.09
N ARG A 295 -18.66 2.77 -24.39
CA ARG A 295 -17.61 2.66 -25.42
C ARG A 295 -16.68 3.86 -25.43
N GLY A 296 -17.26 5.06 -25.29
CA GLY A 296 -16.49 6.29 -25.22
C GLY A 296 -15.54 6.33 -24.03
N ALA A 297 -15.95 5.81 -22.87
CA ALA A 297 -15.05 5.69 -21.73
C ALA A 297 -13.93 4.68 -22.00
N HIS A 298 -14.24 3.50 -22.55
CA HIS A 298 -13.22 2.51 -22.89
C HIS A 298 -12.18 3.06 -23.89
N GLN A 299 -12.61 3.79 -24.92
CA GLN A 299 -11.72 4.42 -25.88
C GLN A 299 -10.86 5.49 -25.23
N TYR A 300 -11.47 6.37 -24.42
CA TYR A 300 -10.75 7.42 -23.70
C TYR A 300 -9.69 6.83 -22.77
N GLU A 301 -10.05 5.89 -21.89
CA GLU A 301 -9.14 5.31 -20.91
C GLU A 301 -8.02 4.52 -21.59
N GLY A 302 -8.34 3.75 -22.64
CA GLY A 302 -7.33 3.01 -23.39
C GLY A 302 -6.36 3.92 -24.14
N LEU A 303 -6.85 5.02 -24.72
CA LEU A 303 -5.99 6.03 -25.35
C LEU A 303 -5.17 6.79 -24.32
N TYR A 304 -5.73 7.14 -23.18
CA TYR A 304 -5.04 7.83 -22.10
C TYR A 304 -3.88 7.00 -21.54
N ILE A 305 -4.12 5.73 -21.23
CA ILE A 305 -3.04 4.83 -20.78
C ILE A 305 -1.94 4.72 -21.83
N SER A 306 -2.32 4.54 -23.09
CA SER A 306 -1.33 4.44 -24.19
C SER A 306 -0.53 5.74 -24.35
N TRP A 307 -1.19 6.90 -24.22
CA TRP A 307 -0.52 8.21 -24.24
C TRP A 307 0.44 8.37 -23.06
N VAL A 308 0.03 7.99 -21.84
CA VAL A 308 0.90 8.00 -20.66
C VAL A 308 2.13 7.12 -20.90
N SER A 309 1.92 5.88 -21.33
CA SER A 309 3.02 4.94 -21.60
C SER A 309 3.95 5.44 -22.72
N ALA A 310 3.41 6.00 -23.81
CA ALA A 310 4.19 6.54 -24.92
C ALA A 310 4.98 7.80 -24.52
N LYS A 311 4.37 8.69 -23.73
CA LYS A 311 5.02 9.92 -23.22
C LYS A 311 6.16 9.60 -22.26
N LEU A 312 5.98 8.59 -21.40
CA LEU A 312 7.00 8.19 -20.43
C LEU A 312 8.09 7.30 -21.06
N PHE A 313 7.70 6.39 -21.97
CA PHE A 313 8.56 5.36 -22.53
C PHE A 313 8.28 5.17 -24.03
N PRO A 314 8.84 6.04 -24.90
CA PRO A 314 8.64 5.92 -26.34
C PRO A 314 9.46 4.75 -26.88
N SER A 315 8.82 3.61 -27.11
CA SER A 315 9.48 2.46 -27.76
C SER A 315 8.54 1.43 -28.39
N TYR A 316 7.23 1.51 -28.14
CA TYR A 316 6.30 0.50 -28.61
C TYR A 316 5.69 0.88 -29.95
N ASN A 317 5.69 -0.06 -30.88
CA ASN A 317 5.00 0.05 -32.16
C ASN A 317 3.48 -0.08 -32.02
N ARG A 318 3.03 -0.78 -30.96
CA ARG A 318 1.62 -1.04 -30.70
C ARG A 318 1.32 -1.11 -29.20
N TYR A 319 0.17 -0.57 -28.82
CA TYR A 319 -0.43 -0.77 -27.50
C TYR A 319 -1.70 -1.61 -27.66
N LEU A 320 -1.80 -2.71 -26.91
CA LEU A 320 -3.00 -3.54 -26.85
C LEU A 320 -3.60 -3.43 -25.46
N ILE A 321 -4.78 -2.83 -25.37
CA ILE A 321 -5.48 -2.59 -24.10
C ILE A 321 -6.65 -3.57 -24.01
N GLU A 322 -6.61 -4.45 -23.01
CA GLU A 322 -7.69 -5.34 -22.63
C GLU A 322 -8.44 -4.74 -21.43
N ILE A 323 -9.75 -4.58 -21.58
CA ILE A 323 -10.60 -3.83 -20.66
C ILE A 323 -11.64 -4.76 -20.05
N ASP A 324 -11.48 -5.04 -18.76
CA ASP A 324 -12.49 -5.68 -17.92
C ASP A 324 -13.43 -4.62 -17.34
N SER A 325 -14.71 -4.68 -17.73
CA SER A 325 -15.76 -3.78 -17.23
C SER A 325 -16.74 -4.46 -16.27
N GLY A 326 -16.36 -5.63 -15.73
CA GLY A 326 -17.22 -6.49 -14.94
C GLY A 326 -18.33 -7.17 -15.75
N GLN A 327 -18.17 -7.21 -17.08
CA GLN A 327 -19.10 -7.82 -18.03
C GLN A 327 -18.57 -9.17 -18.52
N PRO A 328 -19.42 -10.04 -19.08
CA PRO A 328 -19.02 -11.41 -19.47
C PRO A 328 -17.87 -11.51 -20.48
N ALA A 329 -17.70 -10.52 -21.35
CA ALA A 329 -16.63 -10.48 -22.35
C ALA A 329 -15.70 -9.28 -22.07
N HIS A 330 -14.41 -9.44 -22.34
CA HIS A 330 -13.48 -8.32 -22.26
C HIS A 330 -13.51 -7.50 -23.54
N SER A 331 -13.42 -6.18 -23.40
CA SER A 331 -13.27 -5.28 -24.55
C SER A 331 -11.79 -5.14 -24.89
N MET A 332 -11.46 -4.92 -26.16
CA MET A 332 -10.07 -4.75 -26.60
C MET A 332 -9.91 -3.50 -27.46
N LEU A 333 -8.80 -2.78 -27.28
CA LEU A 333 -8.43 -1.62 -28.06
C LEU A 333 -6.97 -1.74 -28.50
N ALA A 334 -6.72 -1.62 -29.81
CA ALA A 334 -5.40 -1.62 -30.40
C ALA A 334 -5.05 -0.21 -30.88
N ILE A 335 -3.94 0.34 -30.36
CA ILE A 335 -3.47 1.69 -30.69
C ILE A 335 -2.12 1.61 -31.40
N ASN A 336 -2.00 2.39 -32.48
CA ASN A 336 -0.77 2.54 -33.24
C ASN A 336 0.26 3.37 -32.44
N GLY A 337 1.28 2.70 -31.92
CA GLY A 337 2.26 3.34 -31.06
C GLY A 337 3.22 4.26 -31.81
N ASN A 338 3.49 3.99 -33.10
CA ASN A 338 4.33 4.86 -33.93
C ASN A 338 3.62 6.20 -34.18
N VAL A 339 2.36 6.17 -34.63
CA VAL A 339 1.55 7.38 -34.87
C VAL A 339 1.34 8.14 -33.57
N LEU A 340 1.10 7.46 -32.45
CA LEU A 340 0.96 8.09 -31.14
C LEU A 340 2.24 8.81 -30.71
N SER A 341 3.39 8.16 -30.87
CA SER A 341 4.68 8.76 -30.51
C SER A 341 4.98 9.99 -31.37
N GLU A 342 4.72 9.89 -32.68
CA GLU A 342 4.85 11.02 -33.61
C GLU A 342 3.92 12.18 -33.24
N ALA A 343 2.65 11.89 -32.95
CA ALA A 343 1.67 12.90 -32.54
C ALA A 343 2.05 13.60 -31.23
N ILE A 344 2.65 12.87 -30.28
CA ILE A 344 3.16 13.43 -29.02
C ILE A 344 4.36 14.34 -29.28
N VAL A 345 5.35 13.90 -30.06
CA VAL A 345 6.58 14.67 -30.34
C VAL A 345 6.25 15.93 -31.14
N ASN A 346 5.41 15.81 -32.17
CA ASN A 346 5.06 16.90 -33.06
C ASN A 346 3.89 17.76 -32.53
N SER A 347 3.33 17.42 -31.36
CA SER A 347 2.16 18.09 -30.78
C SER A 347 1.01 18.26 -31.79
N GLN A 348 0.69 17.19 -32.52
CA GLN A 348 -0.37 17.20 -33.54
C GLN A 348 -1.75 17.43 -32.91
N GLU A 349 -2.67 18.00 -33.69
CA GLU A 349 -4.06 18.15 -33.28
C GLU A 349 -4.73 16.77 -33.14
N LEU A 350 -5.47 16.55 -32.03
CA LEU A 350 -6.09 15.26 -31.76
C LEU A 350 -7.04 14.81 -32.89
N THR A 351 -7.73 15.77 -33.52
CA THR A 351 -8.65 15.52 -34.63
C THR A 351 -7.97 15.04 -35.90
N GLU A 352 -6.70 15.40 -36.10
CA GLU A 352 -5.92 14.99 -37.27
C GLU A 352 -5.39 13.57 -37.09
N CYS A 353 -4.80 13.26 -35.93
CA CYS A 353 -4.19 11.94 -35.69
C CYS A 353 -5.20 10.86 -35.25
N ALA A 354 -6.39 11.21 -34.74
CA ALA A 354 -7.36 10.26 -34.19
C ALA A 354 -7.74 9.11 -35.14
N LYS A 355 -7.78 9.36 -36.46
CA LYS A 355 -8.16 8.34 -37.46
C LYS A 355 -7.15 7.21 -37.57
N ASP A 356 -5.87 7.53 -37.45
CA ASP A 356 -4.77 6.58 -37.65
C ASP A 356 -4.25 6.00 -36.32
N LEU A 357 -4.66 6.59 -35.20
CA LEU A 357 -4.32 6.12 -33.86
C LEU A 357 -4.98 4.78 -33.52
N ILE A 358 -6.26 4.60 -33.82
CA ILE A 358 -7.01 3.39 -33.46
C ILE A 358 -6.93 2.37 -34.61
N GLN A 359 -6.08 1.35 -34.46
CA GLN A 359 -5.94 0.27 -35.45
C GLN A 359 -7.13 -0.70 -35.43
N GLY A 360 -7.73 -0.88 -34.25
CA GLY A 360 -8.88 -1.77 -34.08
C GLY A 360 -9.49 -1.62 -32.70
N ALA A 361 -10.81 -1.76 -32.63
CA ALA A 361 -11.56 -1.67 -31.39
C ALA A 361 -12.66 -2.74 -31.37
N LEU A 362 -12.61 -3.61 -30.36
CA LEU A 362 -13.63 -4.61 -30.07
C LEU A 362 -14.30 -4.21 -28.75
N LEU A 363 -15.30 -3.33 -28.84
CA LEU A 363 -15.98 -2.74 -27.68
C LEU A 363 -17.42 -3.28 -27.59
N TRP A 364 -17.59 -4.33 -26.80
CA TRP A 364 -18.85 -5.09 -26.73
C TRP A 364 -20.02 -4.32 -26.10
N TYR A 365 -19.72 -3.47 -25.11
CA TYR A 365 -20.74 -2.85 -24.26
C TYR A 365 -20.84 -1.36 -24.50
N ASP A 366 -22.07 -0.85 -24.51
CA ASP A 366 -22.33 0.58 -24.51
C ASP A 366 -23.45 0.92 -23.53
N ALA A 367 -23.10 1.59 -22.44
CA ALA A 367 -24.06 2.03 -21.45
C ALA A 367 -24.95 3.16 -22.02
N PRO A 368 -26.26 3.19 -21.68
CA PRO A 368 -27.10 4.35 -21.98
C PRO A 368 -26.47 5.66 -21.52
N HIS A 369 -26.62 6.73 -22.31
CA HIS A 369 -25.97 8.03 -22.06
C HIS A 369 -26.11 8.50 -20.61
N TRP A 370 -27.30 8.43 -20.01
CA TRP A 370 -27.54 8.86 -18.63
C TRP A 370 -26.74 8.05 -17.59
N LYS A 371 -26.54 6.73 -17.80
CA LYS A 371 -25.71 5.90 -16.91
C LYS A 371 -24.25 6.31 -17.03
N SER A 372 -23.78 6.56 -18.26
CA SER A 372 -22.43 7.05 -18.50
C SER A 372 -22.23 8.43 -17.86
N SER A 373 -23.15 9.38 -18.07
CA SER A 373 -23.09 10.72 -17.46
C SER A 373 -23.08 10.66 -15.93
N LEU A 374 -23.93 9.82 -15.32
CA LEU A 374 -23.94 9.63 -13.86
C LEU A 374 -22.62 9.01 -13.36
N SER A 375 -22.06 8.05 -14.09
CA SER A 375 -20.76 7.47 -13.78
C SER A 375 -19.66 8.52 -13.86
N THR A 376 -19.63 9.33 -14.93
CA THR A 376 -18.65 10.42 -15.10
C THR A 376 -18.79 11.46 -14.01
N PHE A 377 -20.01 11.87 -13.66
CA PHE A 377 -20.26 12.79 -12.54
C PHE A 377 -19.76 12.20 -11.22
N ARG A 378 -20.06 10.93 -10.94
CA ARG A 378 -19.56 10.23 -9.76
C ARG A 378 -18.04 10.16 -9.74
N ASN A 379 -17.39 9.94 -10.88
CA ASN A 379 -15.94 9.88 -11.02
C ASN A 379 -15.32 11.26 -10.74
N ILE A 380 -15.81 12.32 -11.39
CA ILE A 380 -15.36 13.72 -11.15
C ILE A 380 -15.54 14.09 -9.69
N PHE A 381 -16.71 13.77 -9.11
CA PHE A 381 -16.97 14.02 -7.70
C PHE A 381 -15.97 13.25 -6.83
N SER A 382 -15.74 11.96 -7.10
CA SER A 382 -14.77 11.15 -6.34
C SER A 382 -13.32 11.64 -6.49
N ALA A 383 -12.98 12.26 -7.63
CA ALA A 383 -11.66 12.85 -7.89
C ALA A 383 -11.46 14.14 -7.09
N ARG A 384 -12.43 15.05 -7.16
CA ARG A 384 -12.34 16.40 -6.58
C ARG A 384 -12.75 16.47 -5.13
N PHE A 385 -13.56 15.54 -4.65
CA PHE A 385 -14.07 15.58 -3.28
C PHE A 385 -12.96 15.45 -2.23
N PRO A 386 -11.97 14.54 -2.36
CA PRO A 386 -10.83 14.51 -1.45
C PRO A 386 -10.04 15.81 -1.44
N GLU A 387 -9.82 16.41 -2.62
CA GLU A 387 -9.13 17.70 -2.74
C GLU A 387 -9.92 18.82 -2.04
N LEU A 388 -11.23 18.90 -2.31
CA LEU A 388 -12.13 19.85 -1.67
C LEU A 388 -12.15 19.64 -0.14
N GLN A 389 -12.13 18.39 0.33
CA GLN A 389 -12.03 18.08 1.75
C GLN A 389 -10.72 18.59 2.35
N THR A 390 -9.60 18.42 1.66
CA THR A 390 -8.29 18.94 2.12
C THR A 390 -8.27 20.46 2.13
N GLN A 391 -8.81 21.13 1.10
CA GLN A 391 -8.89 22.59 1.06
C GLN A 391 -9.80 23.14 2.17
N ILE A 392 -10.96 22.53 2.38
CA ILE A 392 -11.87 22.85 3.48
C ILE A 392 -11.18 22.65 4.82
N ARG A 393 -10.46 21.53 4.99
CA ARG A 393 -9.69 21.23 6.20
C ARG A 393 -8.62 22.30 6.45
N ALA A 394 -7.80 22.62 5.45
CA ALA A 394 -6.76 23.63 5.57
C ALA A 394 -7.36 25.02 5.87
N GLY A 395 -8.51 25.35 5.28
CA GLY A 395 -9.25 26.57 5.58
C GLY A 395 -9.75 26.62 7.03
N PHE A 396 -10.27 25.50 7.54
CA PHE A 396 -10.68 25.38 8.94
C PHE A 396 -9.47 25.47 9.89
N GLU A 397 -8.36 24.79 9.59
CA GLU A 397 -7.13 24.83 10.39
C GLU A 397 -6.56 26.26 10.45
N LYS A 398 -6.51 26.98 9.32
CA LYS A 398 -6.10 28.39 9.28
C LYS A 398 -6.99 29.31 10.11
N ALA A 399 -8.28 28.97 10.21
CA ALA A 399 -9.24 29.69 11.05
C ALA A 399 -9.24 29.23 12.52
N GLY A 400 -8.34 28.32 12.93
CA GLY A 400 -8.26 27.77 14.29
C GLY A 400 -9.28 26.68 14.60
N TYR A 401 -10.05 26.22 13.61
CA TYR A 401 -11.03 25.15 13.76
C TYR A 401 -10.41 23.81 13.31
N ILE A 402 -9.94 22.98 14.23
CA ILE A 402 -9.54 21.62 13.84
C ILE A 402 -10.76 20.72 13.91
N SER A 403 -11.36 20.42 12.75
CA SER A 403 -12.53 19.53 12.71
C SER A 403 -12.19 18.16 13.31
N PRO A 404 -12.96 17.70 14.30
CA PRO A 404 -12.63 16.52 15.10
C PRO A 404 -12.57 15.21 14.31
N ILE A 405 -13.22 15.16 13.15
CA ILE A 405 -13.32 13.95 12.32
C ILE A 405 -11.98 13.62 11.64
N TYR A 406 -11.11 14.61 11.44
CA TYR A 406 -9.84 14.42 10.74
C TYR A 406 -8.69 14.00 11.65
N LYS A 407 -8.87 14.07 12.98
CA LYS A 407 -7.83 13.73 13.95
C LYS A 407 -7.57 12.24 14.08
N TYR A 408 -8.48 11.40 13.61
CA TYR A 408 -8.38 9.95 13.79
C TYR A 408 -9.13 9.15 12.71
N LYS A 409 -8.70 7.91 12.48
CA LYS A 409 -9.36 6.90 11.64
C LYS A 409 -9.73 5.71 12.52
N ILE A 410 -11.01 5.35 12.58
CA ILE A 410 -11.43 4.07 13.18
C ILE A 410 -11.09 2.97 12.18
N VAL A 411 -10.19 2.06 12.56
CA VAL A 411 -9.75 0.94 11.71
C VAL A 411 -10.71 -0.22 11.83
N SER A 412 -11.03 -0.62 13.06
CA SER A 412 -11.92 -1.74 13.34
C SER A 412 -12.75 -1.50 14.60
N ILE A 413 -13.97 -2.04 14.59
CA ILE A 413 -14.87 -2.08 15.74
C ILE A 413 -15.28 -3.53 15.96
N GLU A 414 -14.89 -4.08 17.10
CA GLU A 414 -15.20 -5.45 17.48
C GLU A 414 -16.29 -5.49 18.54
N ASN A 415 -17.18 -6.45 18.41
CA ASN A 415 -18.23 -6.69 19.38
C ASN A 415 -17.74 -7.67 20.45
N ASN A 416 -17.15 -7.14 21.54
CA ASN A 416 -16.74 -7.94 22.70
C ASN A 416 -17.84 -7.99 23.79
N SER A 417 -19.11 -7.94 23.36
CA SER A 417 -20.24 -8.01 24.27
C SER A 417 -20.30 -9.34 25.01
N THR A 418 -20.75 -9.31 26.25
CA THR A 418 -21.14 -10.51 27.01
C THR A 418 -22.66 -10.69 26.92
N GLN A 419 -23.20 -11.78 27.48
CA GLN A 419 -24.65 -12.02 27.51
C GLN A 419 -25.44 -10.85 28.12
N SER A 420 -24.88 -10.17 29.12
CA SER A 420 -25.55 -9.13 29.91
C SER A 420 -25.09 -7.72 29.59
N VAL A 421 -23.89 -7.53 29.05
CA VAL A 421 -23.29 -6.21 28.84
C VAL A 421 -22.89 -6.02 27.38
N PRO A 422 -23.51 -5.06 26.65
CA PRO A 422 -23.08 -4.69 25.32
C PRO A 422 -21.76 -3.93 25.39
N ARG A 423 -20.69 -4.48 24.79
CA ARG A 423 -19.34 -3.92 24.79
C ARG A 423 -18.79 -3.84 23.38
N ILE A 424 -17.99 -2.82 23.14
CA ILE A 424 -17.19 -2.71 21.92
C ILE A 424 -15.72 -2.47 22.25
N LEU A 425 -14.85 -3.08 21.46
CA LEU A 425 -13.43 -2.78 21.41
C LEU A 425 -13.17 -2.08 20.06
N CYS A 426 -12.51 -0.94 20.10
CA CYS A 426 -12.25 -0.14 18.92
C CYS A 426 -10.75 0.08 18.76
N TYR A 427 -10.25 -0.18 17.55
CA TYR A 427 -8.88 0.11 17.15
C TYR A 427 -8.89 1.40 16.33
N VAL A 428 -8.10 2.38 16.77
CA VAL A 428 -8.11 3.72 16.21
C VAL A 428 -6.70 4.16 15.89
N LEU A 429 -6.51 4.72 14.70
CA LEU A 429 -5.28 5.38 14.29
C LEU A 429 -5.43 6.88 14.47
N LEU A 430 -4.42 7.50 15.06
CA LEU A 430 -4.33 8.95 15.16
C LEU A 430 -3.80 9.53 13.84
N ASN A 431 -4.42 10.59 13.36
CA ASN A 431 -4.02 11.31 12.15
C ASN A 431 -3.65 12.75 12.50
N LEU A 432 -2.63 12.90 13.34
CA LEU A 432 -2.11 14.19 13.79
C LEU A 432 -0.63 14.29 13.41
N LYS A 433 -0.29 15.35 12.66
CA LYS A 433 1.10 15.71 12.33
C LYS A 433 1.78 16.49 13.47
N GLU A 434 0.98 17.09 14.35
CA GLU A 434 1.45 17.92 15.46
C GLU A 434 1.99 17.10 16.64
N ALA A 435 2.81 17.74 17.48
CA ALA A 435 3.27 17.15 18.73
C ALA A 435 2.08 16.76 19.62
N LEU A 436 2.12 15.55 20.17
CA LEU A 436 1.07 15.02 21.02
C LEU A 436 1.08 15.73 22.38
N SER A 437 -0.06 16.35 22.72
CA SER A 437 -0.34 16.87 24.06
C SER A 437 -1.53 16.14 24.67
N ASP A 438 -1.57 16.09 26.00
CA ASP A 438 -2.66 15.45 26.73
C ASP A 438 -4.03 16.02 26.39
N VAL A 439 -4.11 17.34 26.25
CA VAL A 439 -5.35 18.04 25.91
C VAL A 439 -5.88 17.59 24.54
N VAL A 440 -4.99 17.44 23.56
CA VAL A 440 -5.36 17.00 22.21
C VAL A 440 -5.78 15.52 22.22
N LEU A 441 -5.06 14.66 22.93
CA LEU A 441 -5.41 13.24 23.05
C LEU A 441 -6.77 13.03 23.73
N LEU A 442 -6.99 13.68 24.87
CA LEU A 442 -8.24 13.55 25.63
C LEU A 442 -9.44 14.11 24.86
N SER A 443 -9.28 15.26 24.18
CA SER A 443 -10.36 15.82 23.35
C SER A 443 -10.70 14.91 22.16
N THR A 444 -9.70 14.34 21.50
CA THR A 444 -9.86 13.37 20.41
C THR A 444 -10.57 12.10 20.90
N LEU A 445 -10.13 11.57 22.05
CA LEU A 445 -10.71 10.38 22.67
C LEU A 445 -12.19 10.57 23.05
N LYS A 446 -12.55 11.71 23.65
CA LYS A 446 -13.96 12.03 23.94
C LYS A 446 -14.83 12.03 22.68
N GLN A 447 -14.29 12.49 21.55
CA GLN A 447 -15.01 12.51 20.27
C GLN A 447 -15.17 11.11 19.70
N ILE A 448 -14.12 10.28 19.76
CA ILE A 448 -14.17 8.86 19.40
C ILE A 448 -15.28 8.17 20.19
N ILE A 449 -15.27 8.31 21.53
CA ILE A 449 -16.28 7.71 22.41
C ILE A 449 -17.70 8.19 22.07
N ARG A 450 -17.90 9.50 21.84
CA ARG A 450 -19.20 10.05 21.43
C ARG A 450 -19.72 9.43 20.13
N ARG A 451 -18.84 9.18 19.16
CA ARG A 451 -19.19 8.51 17.91
C ARG A 451 -19.53 7.04 18.17
N LEU A 452 -18.71 6.34 18.95
CA LEU A 452 -18.87 4.92 19.28
C LEU A 452 -20.13 4.63 20.12
N MET A 453 -20.57 5.56 20.98
CA MET A 453 -21.85 5.45 21.72
C MET A 453 -23.09 5.35 20.81
N ARG A 454 -22.98 5.76 19.54
CA ARG A 454 -24.08 5.69 18.56
C ARG A 454 -24.13 4.36 17.81
N VAL A 455 -23.06 3.55 17.90
CA VAL A 455 -23.01 2.22 17.29
C VAL A 455 -24.01 1.30 18.00
N LYS A 456 -24.72 0.48 17.23
CA LYS A 456 -25.65 -0.52 17.76
C LYS A 456 -24.98 -1.89 17.71
N VAL A 457 -24.95 -2.59 18.84
CA VAL A 457 -24.38 -3.94 18.94
C VAL A 457 -25.36 -4.90 19.60
N LYS A 458 -25.28 -6.19 19.25
CA LYS A 458 -26.03 -7.26 19.90
C LYS A 458 -25.16 -7.92 20.98
N CYS A 459 -25.77 -8.37 22.06
CA CYS A 459 -25.06 -9.14 23.08
C CYS A 459 -24.68 -10.51 22.51
N LEU A 460 -23.50 -11.04 22.88
CA LEU A 460 -23.09 -12.37 22.44
C LEU A 460 -23.50 -13.39 23.52
N GLY A 461 -24.30 -14.36 23.13
CA GLY A 461 -24.57 -15.56 23.91
C GLY A 461 -23.69 -16.73 23.48
N ILE A 462 -23.86 -17.87 24.15
CA ILE A 462 -23.10 -19.12 23.84
C ILE A 462 -23.28 -19.53 22.37
N TYR A 463 -24.45 -19.27 21.79
CA TYR A 463 -24.79 -19.60 20.40
C TYR A 463 -24.68 -18.40 19.44
N GLY A 464 -23.87 -17.39 19.79
CA GLY A 464 -23.67 -16.19 18.97
C GLY A 464 -24.59 -15.01 19.33
N PRO A 465 -24.79 -14.05 18.40
CA PRO A 465 -25.49 -12.79 18.68
C PRO A 465 -26.96 -13.01 19.07
N LYS A 466 -27.35 -12.57 20.26
CA LYS A 466 -28.73 -12.67 20.76
C LYS A 466 -29.30 -11.31 21.16
N GLY A 467 -30.62 -11.18 21.08
CA GLY A 467 -31.38 -10.02 21.53
C GLY A 467 -31.41 -8.83 20.55
N LEU A 468 -32.06 -7.75 21.00
CA LEU A 468 -32.16 -6.49 20.26
C LEU A 468 -30.81 -5.76 20.25
N SER A 469 -30.49 -5.11 19.13
CA SER A 469 -29.30 -4.28 19.05
C SER A 469 -29.43 -3.07 19.97
N ARG A 470 -28.50 -2.94 20.92
CA ARG A 470 -28.46 -1.88 21.94
C ARG A 470 -27.23 -1.01 21.73
N ARG A 471 -27.23 0.19 22.32
CA ARG A 471 -26.00 1.01 22.41
C ARG A 471 -25.01 0.34 23.35
N PRO A 472 -23.70 0.45 23.11
CA PRO A 472 -22.70 -0.09 24.02
C PRO A 472 -22.82 0.58 25.39
N SER A 473 -22.79 -0.24 26.44
CA SER A 473 -22.63 0.22 27.82
C SER A 473 -21.17 0.32 28.20
N HIS A 474 -20.28 -0.33 27.44
CA HIS A 474 -18.84 -0.30 27.63
C HIS A 474 -18.11 -0.10 26.29
N ILE A 475 -17.12 0.77 26.27
CA ILE A 475 -16.31 1.07 25.10
C ILE A 475 -14.85 1.03 25.51
N THR A 476 -14.05 0.17 24.86
CA THR A 476 -12.60 0.19 24.95
C THR A 476 -12.04 0.77 23.65
N VAL A 477 -11.12 1.71 23.75
CA VAL A 477 -10.41 2.31 22.62
C VAL A 477 -8.93 2.03 22.77
N ARG A 478 -8.34 1.41 21.75
CA ARG A 478 -6.89 1.30 21.58
C ARG A 478 -6.48 2.30 20.53
N LEU A 479 -5.72 3.32 20.95
CA LEU A 479 -5.31 4.41 20.07
C LEU A 479 -3.84 4.21 19.71
N SER A 480 -3.54 4.06 18.42
CA SER A 480 -2.18 3.87 17.91
C SER A 480 -1.77 5.04 17.02
N ARG A 481 -0.46 5.27 16.93
CA ARG A 481 0.15 6.38 16.18
C ARG A 481 0.28 6.07 14.70
N ASN A 482 0.87 4.93 14.39
CA ASN A 482 1.27 4.57 13.03
C ASN A 482 0.26 3.62 12.40
N GLN A 483 0.05 3.77 11.10
CA GLN A 483 -0.77 2.85 10.33
C GLN A 483 -0.03 1.51 10.20
N VAL A 484 -0.53 0.51 10.90
CA VAL A 484 -0.06 -0.88 10.83
C VAL A 484 -1.23 -1.81 10.49
N ARG A 485 -0.93 -3.04 10.09
CA ARG A 485 -1.96 -4.05 9.77
C ARG A 485 -2.87 -4.30 10.98
N LEU A 486 -4.13 -4.64 10.73
CA LEU A 486 -5.10 -4.87 11.80
C LEU A 486 -4.65 -5.99 12.77
N ARG A 487 -4.04 -7.07 12.27
CA ARG A 487 -3.46 -8.14 13.12
C ARG A 487 -2.39 -7.62 14.08
N ALA A 488 -1.50 -6.75 13.60
CA ALA A 488 -0.49 -6.11 14.43
C ALA A 488 -1.14 -5.21 15.49
N LEU A 489 -2.16 -4.42 15.13
CA LEU A 489 -2.93 -3.63 16.11
C LEU A 489 -3.58 -4.51 17.19
N LYS A 490 -4.04 -5.71 16.83
CA LYS A 490 -4.64 -6.67 17.75
C LYS A 490 -3.61 -7.31 18.67
N SER A 491 -2.43 -7.67 18.14
CA SER A 491 -1.34 -8.31 18.88
C SER A 491 -0.50 -7.34 19.72
N GLN A 492 -0.55 -6.03 19.43
CA GLN A 492 0.21 -5.00 20.14
C GLN A 492 0.13 -5.18 21.66
N SER A 493 1.30 -5.39 22.27
CA SER A 493 1.42 -5.36 23.72
C SER A 493 1.30 -3.91 24.22
N TRP A 494 1.11 -3.76 25.53
CA TRP A 494 1.11 -2.45 26.18
C TRP A 494 2.43 -1.68 26.02
N GLN A 495 3.52 -2.39 25.70
CA GLN A 495 4.86 -1.82 25.54
C GLN A 495 5.19 -1.47 24.08
N SER A 496 4.29 -1.73 23.12
CA SER A 496 4.53 -1.39 21.72
C SER A 496 4.62 0.13 21.54
N ASN A 497 5.67 0.62 20.92
CA ASN A 497 5.89 2.06 20.68
C ASN A 497 4.77 2.72 19.84
N ASP A 498 4.03 1.93 19.07
CA ASP A 498 2.93 2.42 18.25
C ASP A 498 1.65 2.67 19.03
N LEU A 499 1.42 1.94 20.14
CA LEU A 499 0.23 2.12 20.96
C LEU A 499 0.42 3.37 21.83
N ILE A 500 -0.42 4.39 21.64
CA ILE A 500 -0.34 5.63 22.41
C ILE A 500 -1.01 5.47 23.77
N LEU A 501 -2.25 4.97 23.76
CA LEU A 501 -3.06 4.83 24.97
C LEU A 501 -4.11 3.73 24.82
N ILE A 502 -4.58 3.26 25.97
CA ILE A 502 -5.82 2.48 26.09
C ILE A 502 -6.78 3.29 26.94
N ALA A 503 -8.00 3.42 26.45
CA ALA A 503 -9.06 4.12 27.15
C ALA A 503 -10.30 3.25 27.30
N GLU A 504 -10.98 3.40 28.43
CA GLU A 504 -12.21 2.70 28.75
C GLU A 504 -13.28 3.71 29.16
N TRP A 505 -14.47 3.55 28.61
CA TRP A 505 -15.65 4.31 28.97
C TRP A 505 -16.80 3.38 29.35
N SER A 506 -17.46 3.68 30.46
CA SER A 506 -18.63 2.95 30.95
C SER A 506 -19.84 3.88 31.10
N ARG A 507 -21.03 3.41 30.72
CA ARG A 507 -22.27 4.17 30.91
C ARG A 507 -22.77 4.16 32.36
N GLU A 508 -22.49 3.10 33.10
CA GLU A 508 -22.96 2.92 34.47
C GLU A 508 -21.81 3.18 35.47
N LYS A 509 -22.10 3.90 36.57
CA LYS A 509 -21.21 4.01 37.75
C LYS A 509 -21.04 2.67 38.49
N ARG A 510 -21.68 1.59 38.02
CA ARG A 510 -21.59 0.27 38.65
C ARG A 510 -20.14 -0.21 38.56
N LYS A 511 -19.61 -0.68 39.69
CA LYS A 511 -18.26 -1.21 39.93
C LYS A 511 -17.90 -2.47 39.13
N LEU A 512 -18.44 -2.65 37.93
CA LEU A 512 -17.92 -3.60 36.96
C LEU A 512 -16.65 -2.97 36.37
N PHE A 513 -15.60 -2.88 37.19
CA PHE A 513 -14.29 -2.41 36.73
C PHE A 513 -13.77 -3.45 35.74
N PRO A 514 -13.59 -3.10 34.45
CA PRO A 514 -12.91 -3.95 33.51
C PRO A 514 -11.42 -4.05 33.88
N PHE A 515 -10.76 -5.10 33.39
CA PHE A 515 -9.43 -5.49 33.84
C PHE A 515 -8.29 -4.60 33.34
N TYR A 516 -8.42 -3.91 32.20
CA TYR A 516 -7.26 -3.29 31.52
C TYR A 516 -6.76 -2.00 32.18
N THR A 517 -7.64 -1.14 32.71
CA THR A 517 -7.26 0.15 33.31
C THR A 517 -7.58 0.27 34.80
N LYS A 518 -7.34 -0.79 35.58
CA LYS A 518 -7.46 -0.74 37.05
C LYS A 518 -6.59 0.37 37.66
N ASN A 519 -5.39 0.57 37.10
CA ASN A 519 -4.47 1.66 37.42
C ASN A 519 -4.45 2.64 36.24
N ALA A 520 -5.48 3.47 36.12
CA ALA A 520 -5.55 4.50 35.10
C ALA A 520 -4.68 5.70 35.50
N ASP A 521 -3.92 6.23 34.54
CA ASP A 521 -3.10 7.43 34.73
C ASP A 521 -3.97 8.69 34.76
N TYR A 522 -5.15 8.63 34.13
CA TYR A 522 -6.12 9.73 34.10
C TYR A 522 -7.56 9.20 34.23
N ILE A 523 -8.37 9.92 35.04
CA ILE A 523 -9.78 9.58 35.28
C ILE A 523 -10.62 10.85 35.20
N GLU A 524 -11.63 10.85 34.32
CA GLU A 524 -12.61 11.93 34.20
C GLU A 524 -14.02 11.38 34.06
N GLY A 525 -14.80 11.47 35.14
CA GLY A 525 -16.16 10.94 35.18
C GLY A 525 -16.18 9.42 34.95
N SER A 526 -16.65 9.01 33.77
CA SER A 526 -16.73 7.59 33.38
C SER A 526 -15.64 7.15 32.39
N LEU A 527 -14.72 8.05 32.05
CA LEU A 527 -13.58 7.79 31.19
C LEU A 527 -12.36 7.49 32.05
N ARG A 528 -11.66 6.40 31.72
CA ARG A 528 -10.38 6.00 32.28
C ARG A 528 -9.37 5.90 31.15
N VAL A 529 -8.19 6.46 31.33
CA VAL A 529 -7.12 6.45 30.33
C VAL A 529 -5.86 5.94 30.99
N LYS A 530 -5.19 5.04 30.29
CA LYS A 530 -3.84 4.62 30.59
C LYS A 530 -2.98 5.03 29.40
N TYR A 531 -1.82 5.62 29.63
CA TYR A 531 -0.88 6.05 28.61
C TYR A 531 0.28 5.08 28.50
N ASN A 532 0.71 4.79 27.28
CA ASN A 532 1.87 3.93 27.09
C ASN A 532 3.08 4.50 27.85
N PRO A 533 3.79 3.68 28.65
CA PRO A 533 4.93 4.16 29.44
C PRO A 533 6.06 4.74 28.59
N ASN A 534 6.18 4.32 27.33
CA ASN A 534 7.19 4.82 26.40
C ASN A 534 6.79 6.17 25.76
N LEU A 535 5.58 6.66 26.02
CA LEU A 535 5.09 7.90 25.45
C LEU A 535 5.65 9.10 26.24
N THR A 536 6.58 9.83 25.63
CA THR A 536 7.02 11.14 26.13
C THR A 536 6.02 12.22 25.72
N LEU A 537 5.06 12.47 26.59
CA LEU A 537 4.13 13.59 26.44
C LEU A 537 4.83 14.90 26.80
N ARG A 538 4.67 15.93 25.97
CA ARG A 538 5.00 17.30 26.40
C ARG A 538 3.99 17.68 27.48
N LYS A 539 4.47 17.90 28.70
CA LYS A 539 3.66 18.56 29.72
C LYS A 539 3.27 19.94 29.17
N PRO A 540 1.99 20.33 29.33
CA PRO A 540 1.48 21.60 28.81
C PRO A 540 2.28 22.80 29.31
#